data_AF-A0A8I1U7K4-F1
#
_entry.id   AF-A0A8I1U7K4-F1
#
_cell.length_a   1.000
_cell.length_b   1.000
_cell.length_c   1.000
_cell.angle_alpha   90.00
_cell.angle_beta   90.00
_cell.angle_gamma   90.00
#
_symmetry.space_group_name_H-M   'P 1'
#
loop_
_entity.id
_entity.type
_entity.pdbx_description
1 polymer ?
#
loop_
_entity_poly.entity_id
_entity_poly.type
_entity_poly.pdbx_seq_one_letter_code
_entity_poly.pdbx_strand_id
1 'polypeptide(L)' 'MILRQWSARIRTADEARYVAYIEETGAAHYAATQGNLGFQILTSAGADGLSTVTTLSWWTDIEAVKRFAGDDYQRAQ' A
#
# COMPACT_ATOMS: atom_id res chain seq x y z
N MET A 1 -12.53 -12.80 -1.29
CA MET A 1 -11.27 -12.13 -1.70
C MET A 1 -11.55 -10.67 -1.98
N ILE A 2 -10.76 -9.78 -1.38
CA ILE A 2 -10.88 -8.32 -1.49
C ILE A 2 -9.53 -7.75 -1.94
N LEU A 3 -9.54 -6.84 -2.90
CA LEU A 3 -8.38 -6.02 -3.26
C LEU A 3 -8.55 -4.64 -2.60
N ARG A 4 -7.54 -4.20 -1.84
CA ARG A 4 -7.45 -2.84 -1.32
C ARG A 4 -6.37 -2.08 -2.09
N GLN A 5 -6.73 -0.90 -2.56
CA GLN A 5 -5.83 0.04 -3.21
C GLN A 5 -5.64 1.27 -2.32
N TRP A 6 -4.40 1.72 -2.21
CA TRP A 6 -4.04 3.03 -1.65
C TRP A 6 -3.04 3.69 -2.57
N SER A 7 -3.19 5.00 -2.80
CA SER A 7 -2.30 5.77 -3.68
C SER A 7 -1.89 7.08 -3.02
N ALA A 8 -0.63 7.47 -3.20
CA ALA A 8 -0.12 8.78 -2.81
C ALA A 8 0.66 9.43 -3.96
N ARG A 9 0.65 10.76 -3.98
CA ARG A 9 1.52 11.56 -4.85
C ARG A 9 2.72 12.04 -4.05
N ILE A 10 3.90 11.83 -4.60
CA ILE A 10 5.18 12.24 -4.04
C ILE A 10 5.97 12.99 -5.10
N ARG A 11 7.04 13.69 -4.69
CA ARG A 11 8.00 14.20 -5.68
C ARG A 11 8.71 13.04 -6.35
N THR A 12 8.91 13.10 -7.66
CA THR A 12 9.63 12.04 -8.41
C THR A 12 11.02 11.78 -7.85
N ALA A 13 11.71 12.83 -7.37
CA ALA A 13 13.01 12.68 -6.73
C ALA A 13 12.99 11.84 -5.42
N ASP A 14 11.83 11.73 -4.76
CA ASP A 14 11.65 10.95 -3.55
C ASP A 14 11.18 9.51 -3.83
N GLU A 15 10.89 9.15 -5.09
CA GLU A 15 10.25 7.86 -5.45
C GLU A 15 11.02 6.66 -4.94
N ALA A 16 12.30 6.52 -5.31
CA ALA A 16 13.10 5.36 -4.93
C ALA A 16 13.20 5.19 -3.40
N ARG A 17 13.35 6.31 -2.67
CA ARG A 17 13.40 6.31 -1.21
C ARG A 17 12.07 5.88 -0.60
N TYR A 18 10.96 6.37 -1.17
CA TYR A 18 9.63 6.06 -0.68
C TYR A 18 9.24 4.60 -0.94
N VAL A 19 9.58 4.06 -2.12
CA VAL A 19 9.39 2.65 -2.45
C VAL A 19 10.17 1.75 -1.49
N ALA A 20 11.47 2.00 -1.30
CA ALA A 20 12.29 1.21 -0.39
C ALA A 20 11.73 1.21 1.04
N TYR A 21 11.25 2.37 1.51
CA TYR A 21 10.60 2.48 2.82
C TYR A 21 9.31 1.62 2.92
N ILE A 22 8.45 1.62 1.89
CA ILE A 22 7.24 0.79 1.88
C ILE A 22 7.59 -0.69 1.77
N GLU A 23 8.61 -1.06 1.02
CA GLU A 23 9.06 -2.45 0.94
C GLU A 23 9.55 -2.95 2.30
N GLU A 24 10.39 -2.16 2.99
CA GLU A 24 10.94 -2.53 4.30
C GLU A 24 9.85 -2.61 5.37
N THR A 25 8.99 -1.60 5.45
CA THR A 25 7.99 -1.50 6.53
C THR A 25 6.69 -2.24 6.21
N GLY A 26 6.23 -2.14 4.96
CA GLY A 26 4.98 -2.72 4.49
C GLY A 26 5.05 -4.23 4.39
N ALA A 27 6.14 -4.80 3.88
CA ALA A 27 6.24 -6.26 3.71
C ALA A 27 6.06 -7.02 5.03
N ALA A 28 6.75 -6.56 6.09
CA ALA A 28 6.63 -7.15 7.42
C ALA A 28 5.21 -6.98 7.98
N HIS A 29 4.60 -5.80 7.80
CA HIS A 29 3.27 -5.50 8.34
C HIS A 29 2.13 -6.26 7.62
N TYR A 30 2.19 -6.34 6.29
CA TYR A 30 1.26 -7.14 5.49
C TYR A 30 1.39 -8.63 5.81
N ALA A 31 2.61 -9.16 5.84
CA ALA A 31 2.86 -10.58 6.11
C ALA A 31 2.44 -11.01 7.52
N ALA A 32 2.55 -10.12 8.51
CA ALA A 32 2.13 -10.39 9.88
C ALA A 32 0.60 -10.44 10.06
N THR A 33 -0.18 -9.91 9.11
CA THR A 33 -1.64 -9.85 9.25
C THR A 33 -2.30 -11.10 8.68
N GLN A 34 -2.95 -11.88 9.55
CA GLN A 34 -3.69 -13.08 9.13
C GLN A 34 -4.78 -12.73 8.09
N GLY A 35 -4.72 -13.42 6.95
CA GLY A 35 -5.63 -13.23 5.82
C GLY A 35 -5.09 -12.30 4.74
N ASN A 36 -3.86 -11.78 4.87
CA ASN A 36 -3.14 -11.16 3.76
C ASN A 36 -2.73 -12.23 2.73
N LEU A 37 -2.90 -11.93 1.45
CA LEU A 37 -2.59 -12.81 0.32
C LEU A 37 -1.43 -12.27 -0.53
N GLY A 38 -0.75 -11.23 -0.06
CA GLY A 38 0.31 -10.52 -0.75
C GLY A 38 -0.01 -9.04 -0.99
N PHE A 39 0.99 -8.33 -1.48
CA PHE A 39 0.89 -6.93 -1.88
C PHE A 39 1.80 -6.66 -3.09
N GLN A 40 1.55 -5.56 -3.78
CA GLN A 40 2.36 -5.07 -4.88
C GLN A 40 2.43 -3.55 -4.84
N ILE A 41 3.60 -3.01 -5.13
CA ILE A 41 3.83 -1.57 -5.27
C ILE A 41 3.96 -1.25 -6.75
N LEU A 42 3.29 -0.19 -7.18
CA LEU A 42 3.34 0.35 -8.52
C LEU A 42 3.77 1.81 -8.43
N THR A 43 4.71 2.22 -9.28
CA THR A 43 5.07 3.64 -9.43
C THR A 43 4.75 4.12 -10.84
N SER A 44 4.33 5.38 -10.93
CA SER A 44 4.04 6.05 -12.19
C SER A 44 4.52 7.49 -12.13
N ALA A 45 5.56 7.79 -12.90
CA ALA A 45 6.14 9.13 -12.97
C ALA A 45 5.28 10.05 -13.86
N GLY A 46 4.90 11.20 -13.32
CA GLY A 46 4.21 12.27 -14.02
C GLY A 46 5.16 13.30 -14.63
N ALA A 47 4.67 14.05 -15.61
CA ALA A 47 5.42 15.12 -16.29
C ALA A 47 5.61 16.39 -15.42
N ASP A 48 4.92 16.50 -14.29
CA ASP A 48 4.91 17.62 -13.35
C ASP A 48 5.98 17.50 -12.25
N GLY A 49 6.89 16.53 -12.35
CA GLY A 49 7.86 16.23 -11.29
C GLY A 49 7.22 15.56 -10.07
N LEU A 50 5.98 15.11 -10.18
CA LEU A 50 5.32 14.26 -9.20
C LEU A 50 5.21 12.83 -9.73
N SER A 51 5.33 11.87 -8.83
CA SER A 51 5.08 10.46 -9.11
C SER A 51 3.96 9.96 -8.23
N THR A 52 3.16 9.05 -8.77
CA THR A 52 2.11 8.36 -8.02
C THR A 52 2.64 7.00 -7.61
N VAL A 53 2.61 6.72 -6.31
CA VAL A 53 2.90 5.40 -5.76
C VAL A 53 1.58 4.78 -5.34
N THR A 54 1.30 3.58 -5.85
CA THR A 54 0.08 2.82 -5.54
C THR A 54 0.46 1.50 -4.91
N THR A 55 -0.10 1.21 -3.73
CA THR A 55 0.01 -0.10 -3.08
C THR A 55 -1.29 -0.87 -3.27
N LEU A 56 -1.18 -2.05 -3.86
CA LEU A 56 -2.24 -3.04 -3.99
C LEU A 56 -2.02 -4.12 -2.96
N SER A 57 -3.07 -4.54 -2.26
CA SER A 57 -3.01 -5.63 -1.28
C SER A 57 -4.24 -6.52 -1.38
N TRP A 58 -4.03 -7.83 -1.28
CA TRP A 58 -5.09 -8.83 -1.41
C TRP A 58 -5.41 -9.45 -0.05
N TRP A 59 -6.69 -9.67 0.19
CA TRP A 59 -7.20 -10.13 1.49
C TRP A 59 -8.25 -11.23 1.31
N THR A 60 -8.31 -12.16 2.25
CA THR A 60 -9.31 -13.25 2.24
C THR A 60 -10.74 -12.70 2.31
N ASP A 61 -10.97 -11.73 3.20
CA ASP A 61 -12.26 -11.16 3.56
C ASP A 61 -12.10 -9.77 4.20
N ILE A 62 -13.23 -9.15 4.58
CA ILE A 62 -13.26 -7.81 5.17
C ILE A 62 -12.72 -7.76 6.61
N GLU A 63 -12.80 -8.86 7.34
CA GLU A 63 -12.28 -8.94 8.71
C GLU A 63 -10.75 -8.94 8.70
N ALA A 64 -10.13 -9.55 7.68
CA ALA A 64 -8.69 -9.44 7.44
C ALA A 64 -8.26 -7.99 7.15
N VAL A 65 -9.06 -7.25 6.37
CA VAL A 65 -8.81 -5.82 6.10
C VAL A 65 -8.93 -4.99 7.38
N LYS A 66 -9.94 -5.23 8.22
CA LYS A 66 -10.11 -4.54 9.51
C LYS A 66 -8.96 -4.84 10.48
N ARG A 67 -8.47 -6.08 10.54
CA ARG A 67 -7.28 -6.43 11.33
C ARG A 67 -6.05 -5.62 10.93
N PHE A 68 -5.90 -5.34 9.63
CA PHE A 68 -4.80 -4.55 9.10
C PHE A 68 -4.98 -3.04 9.29
N ALA A 69 -6.13 -2.50 8.90
CA ALA A 69 -6.35 -1.05 8.76
C ALA A 69 -7.13 -0.41 9.92
N GLY A 70 -7.56 -1.21 10.90
CA GLY A 70 -8.38 -0.77 12.04
C GLY A 70 -9.86 -0.57 11.68
N ASP A 71 -10.64 -0.03 12.62
CA ASP A 71 -12.09 0.15 12.46
C ASP A 71 -12.46 1.20 11.40
N ASP A 72 -11.59 2.19 11.17
CA ASP A 72 -11.69 3.18 10.09
C ASP A 72 -11.10 2.68 8.76
N TYR A 73 -11.14 1.37 8.48
CA TYR A 73 -10.50 0.76 7.30
C TYR A 73 -10.92 1.35 5.93
N GLN A 74 -12.04 2.08 5.89
CA GLN A 74 -12.53 2.80 4.71
C GLN A 74 -11.78 4.12 4.45
N ARG A 75 -11.05 4.65 5.42
CA ARG A 75 -10.23 5.84 5.28
C ARG A 75 -8.82 5.46 4.81
N ALA A 76 -8.25 6.31 3.96
CA ALA A 76 -6.82 6.29 3.70
C ALA A 76 -6.12 6.82 4.97
N GLN A 77 -5.17 6.04 5.50
CA GLN A 77 -4.22 6.50 6.51
C GLN A 77 -3.03 7.18 5.82
#